data_AF-A0A011QUU2-F1
#
_entry.id   AF-A0A011QUU2-F1
#
_cell.length_a   1.000
_cell.length_b   1.000
_cell.length_c   1.000
_cell.angle_alpha   90.00
_cell.angle_beta   90.00
_cell.angle_gamma   90.00
#
_symmetry.space_group_name_H-M   'P 1'
#
loop_
_entity.id
_entity.type
_entity.pdbx_description
1 polymer ?
#
loop_
_entity_poly.entity_id
_entity_poly.type
_entity_poly.pdbx_seq_one_letter_code
_entity_poly.pdbx_strand_id
1 'polypeptide(L)'
;MSVVPQQGPLVKKLLRALAQYRSRKIIDLQAFAAGRKHATDQQSSVISPQSLADLHPAHAIYAYAQNQASVLMETITALPALDRLTDLIVEASEEYMPSGPPMSPLTSSYFFYWSCFDAAIGTARETAGDCIAALARCAGAHPEFLRIIDIMRESRMGLYVCEGGDLQSVKLREFVTGEIASCIVPAGHRGQRGEIWLARVLPPPAQQFAQSVVITTPYVIINPGEREWREFLERTLRKTGINDPQQAYGQLMKYGLGMRYWSEYIFEAYVNYETSLVYVRGLPDVAGSRPHGA
;
A
#
# COMPACT_ATOMS: atom_id res chain seq x y z
N MET A 1 -12.89 19.88 12.91
CA MET A 1 -11.67 20.64 12.56
C MET A 1 -10.53 19.64 12.48
N SER A 2 -10.10 19.23 11.28
CA SER A 2 -8.96 18.33 11.17
C SER A 2 -7.68 19.14 11.44
N VAL A 3 -6.91 18.69 12.41
CA VAL A 3 -5.54 19.18 12.61
C VAL A 3 -4.79 18.78 11.36
N VAL A 4 -4.31 19.75 10.57
CA VAL A 4 -3.42 19.46 9.44
C VAL A 4 -2.23 18.70 10.03
N PRO A 5 -1.97 17.44 9.61
CA PRO A 5 -0.86 16.67 10.15
C PRO A 5 0.42 17.48 9.99
N GLN A 6 1.17 17.64 11.08
CA GLN A 6 2.39 18.43 11.05
C GLN A 6 3.36 17.78 10.05
N GLN A 7 3.61 18.47 8.94
CA GLN A 7 4.46 17.95 7.87
C GLN A 7 5.85 17.61 8.39
N GLY A 8 6.37 16.44 8.04
CA GLY A 8 7.69 16.02 8.43
C GLY A 8 8.80 16.78 7.69
N PRO A 9 10.07 16.56 8.08
CA PRO A 9 11.22 17.24 7.48
C PRO A 9 11.37 17.05 5.96
N LEU A 10 11.10 15.86 5.42
CA LEU A 10 11.22 15.55 3.99
C LEU A 10 10.21 16.36 3.17
N VAL A 11 8.93 16.30 3.54
CA VAL A 11 7.86 17.06 2.88
C VAL A 11 8.15 18.56 2.95
N LYS A 12 8.58 19.06 4.11
CA LYS A 12 8.98 20.48 4.26
C LYS A 12 10.13 20.86 3.33
N LYS A 13 11.14 19.99 3.19
CA LYS A 13 12.28 20.20 2.28
C LYS A 13 11.80 20.31 0.83
N LEU A 14 10.91 19.43 0.40
CA LEU A 14 10.34 19.45 -0.95
C LEU A 14 9.52 20.70 -1.23
N LEU A 15 8.60 21.06 -0.33
CA LEU A 15 7.76 22.25 -0.50
C LEU A 15 8.59 23.54 -0.52
N ARG A 16 9.66 23.61 0.30
CA ARG A 16 10.61 24.73 0.25
C ARG A 16 11.35 24.80 -1.09
N ALA A 17 11.83 23.66 -1.60
CA ALA A 17 12.51 23.62 -2.90
C ALA A 17 11.57 24.07 -4.03
N LEU A 18 10.31 23.61 -4.02
CA LEU A 18 9.30 24.03 -4.99
C LEU A 18 8.97 25.53 -4.90
N ALA A 19 8.78 26.05 -3.68
CA ALA A 19 8.51 27.47 -3.45
C ALA A 19 9.68 28.35 -3.92
N GLN A 20 10.92 27.94 -3.63
CA GLN A 20 12.12 28.60 -4.12
C GLN A 20 12.14 28.63 -5.65
N TYR A 21 11.88 27.49 -6.31
CA TYR A 21 11.84 27.42 -7.77
C TYR A 21 10.77 28.36 -8.37
N ARG A 22 9.55 28.36 -7.82
CA ARG A 22 8.45 29.25 -8.26
C ARG A 22 8.77 30.74 -8.09
N SER A 23 9.58 31.10 -7.10
CA SER A 23 9.97 32.48 -6.82
C SER A 23 11.13 32.99 -7.68
N ARG A 24 11.77 32.14 -8.49
CA ARG A 24 12.92 32.54 -9.33
C ARG A 24 12.45 33.48 -10.45
N LYS A 25 13.18 34.58 -10.63
CA LYS A 25 12.94 35.55 -11.71
C LYS A 25 13.33 35.02 -13.09
N ILE A 26 14.33 34.14 -13.14
CA ILE A 26 14.83 33.51 -14.36
C ILE A 26 14.41 32.05 -14.34
N ILE A 27 13.66 31.65 -15.36
CA ILE A 27 13.19 30.28 -15.56
C ILE A 27 13.99 29.67 -16.70
N ASP A 28 14.55 28.49 -16.47
CA ASP A 28 15.13 27.68 -17.53
C ASP A 28 13.99 27.09 -18.38
N LEU A 29 13.73 27.72 -19.53
CA LEU A 29 12.65 27.31 -20.44
C LEU A 29 12.94 25.96 -21.10
N GLN A 30 14.21 25.60 -21.29
CA GLN A 30 14.59 24.32 -21.87
C GLN A 30 14.30 23.19 -20.87
N ALA A 31 14.70 23.36 -19.61
CA ALA A 31 14.37 22.43 -18.54
C ALA A 31 12.84 22.31 -18.35
N PHE A 32 12.10 23.42 -18.42
CA PHE A 32 10.65 23.41 -18.33
C PHE A 32 9.98 22.66 -19.48
N ALA A 33 10.43 22.88 -20.72
CA ALA A 33 9.91 22.18 -21.89
C ALA A 33 10.22 20.67 -21.84
N ALA A 34 11.44 20.29 -21.44
CA ALA A 34 11.83 18.90 -21.24
C ALA A 34 10.98 18.22 -20.16
N GLY A 35 10.80 18.87 -19.02
CA GLY A 35 9.94 18.37 -17.94
C GLY A 35 8.48 18.23 -18.36
N ARG A 36 7.93 19.17 -19.13
CA ARG A 36 6.56 19.07 -19.66
C ARG A 36 6.41 17.89 -20.62
N LYS A 37 7.38 17.67 -21.51
CA LYS A 37 7.37 16.53 -22.41
C LYS A 37 7.40 15.21 -21.63
N HIS A 38 8.35 15.08 -20.70
CA HIS A 38 8.47 13.90 -19.85
C HIS A 38 7.17 13.60 -19.06
N ALA A 39 6.56 14.63 -18.46
CA ALA A 39 5.29 14.48 -17.77
C ALA A 39 4.15 14.03 -18.70
N THR A 40 4.13 14.51 -19.95
CA THR A 40 3.11 14.11 -20.94
C THR A 40 3.30 12.66 -21.35
N ASP A 41 4.56 12.25 -21.58
CA ASP A 41 4.91 10.88 -21.94
C ASP A 41 4.52 9.92 -20.80
N GLN A 42 4.83 10.25 -19.54
CA GLN A 42 4.42 9.44 -18.39
C GLN A 42 2.90 9.41 -18.19
N GLN A 43 2.20 10.54 -18.42
CA GLN A 43 0.74 10.59 -18.27
C GLN A 43 0.02 9.65 -19.24
N SER A 44 0.63 9.34 -20.40
CA SER A 44 0.06 8.40 -21.38
C SER A 44 -0.02 6.96 -20.88
N SER A 45 0.75 6.60 -19.84
CA SER A 45 0.72 5.28 -19.19
C SER A 45 -0.46 5.11 -18.23
N VAL A 46 -1.15 6.19 -17.85
CA VAL A 46 -2.31 6.10 -16.98
C VAL A 46 -3.44 5.34 -17.66
N ILE A 47 -4.04 4.42 -16.91
CA ILE A 47 -5.16 3.60 -17.35
C ILE A 47 -6.22 4.39 -18.13
N SER A 48 -6.57 3.87 -19.31
CA SER A 48 -7.51 4.53 -20.22
C SER A 48 -8.95 4.53 -19.68
N PRO A 49 -9.80 5.48 -20.10
CA PRO A 49 -11.23 5.47 -19.75
C PRO A 49 -11.93 4.17 -20.13
N GLN A 50 -11.57 3.55 -21.26
CA GLN A 50 -12.11 2.28 -21.70
C GLN A 50 -11.74 1.15 -20.72
N SER A 51 -10.46 1.05 -20.36
CA SER A 51 -9.99 0.05 -19.41
C SER A 51 -10.57 0.24 -18.00
N LEU A 52 -10.82 1.49 -17.58
CA LEU A 52 -11.52 1.78 -16.32
C LEU A 52 -12.98 1.32 -16.35
N ALA A 53 -13.65 1.39 -17.50
CA ALA A 53 -15.04 0.99 -17.63
C ALA A 53 -15.25 -0.53 -17.48
N ASP A 54 -14.22 -1.33 -17.73
CA ASP A 54 -14.24 -2.78 -17.55
C ASP A 54 -14.05 -3.20 -16.08
N LEU A 55 -13.65 -2.27 -15.20
CA LEU A 55 -13.48 -2.53 -13.78
C LEU A 55 -14.78 -2.32 -13.01
N HIS A 56 -14.91 -3.01 -11.88
CA HIS A 56 -15.94 -2.65 -10.92
C HIS A 56 -15.81 -1.16 -10.53
N PRO A 57 -16.88 -0.35 -10.52
CA PRO A 57 -16.76 1.10 -10.37
C PRO A 57 -16.05 1.54 -9.08
N ALA A 58 -16.25 0.83 -7.97
CA ALA A 58 -15.51 1.09 -6.73
C ALA A 58 -13.99 0.83 -6.88
N HIS A 59 -13.61 -0.20 -7.63
CA HIS A 59 -12.21 -0.49 -7.92
C HIS A 59 -11.63 0.53 -8.91
N ALA A 60 -12.40 0.95 -9.92
CA ALA A 60 -11.95 1.90 -10.95
C ALA A 60 -11.44 3.22 -10.36
N ILE A 61 -12.10 3.75 -9.33
CA ILE A 61 -11.68 4.98 -8.64
C ILE A 61 -10.29 4.81 -8.00
N TYR A 62 -10.08 3.70 -7.29
CA TYR A 62 -8.78 3.40 -6.69
C TYR A 62 -7.73 3.11 -7.76
N ALA A 63 -8.05 2.32 -8.78
CA ALA A 63 -7.14 2.02 -9.88
C ALA A 63 -6.65 3.31 -10.57
N TYR A 64 -7.54 4.26 -10.83
CA TYR A 64 -7.16 5.55 -11.41
C TYR A 64 -6.19 6.32 -10.49
N ALA A 65 -6.53 6.49 -9.21
CA ALA A 65 -5.68 7.21 -8.28
C ALA A 65 -4.32 6.52 -8.07
N GLN A 66 -4.31 5.18 -8.08
CA GLN A 66 -3.10 4.35 -8.00
C GLN A 66 -2.18 4.60 -9.19
N ASN A 67 -2.71 4.60 -10.41
CA ASN A 67 -1.95 4.85 -11.63
C ASN A 67 -1.35 6.26 -11.63
N GLN A 68 -2.12 7.26 -11.20
CA GLN A 68 -1.61 8.63 -11.02
C GLN A 68 -0.51 8.71 -9.97
N ALA A 69 -0.70 8.04 -8.82
CA ALA A 69 0.33 7.97 -7.78
C ALA A 69 1.61 7.27 -8.28
N SER A 70 1.49 6.23 -9.11
CA SER A 70 2.63 5.55 -9.73
C SER A 70 3.44 6.48 -10.63
N VAL A 71 2.77 7.23 -11.52
CA VAL A 71 3.42 8.22 -12.38
C VAL A 71 4.12 9.29 -11.53
N LEU A 72 3.41 9.85 -10.53
CA LEU A 72 3.98 10.87 -9.66
C LEU A 72 5.16 10.35 -8.86
N MET A 73 5.09 9.10 -8.38
CA MET A 73 6.16 8.44 -7.66
C MET A 73 7.43 8.37 -8.51
N GLU A 74 7.33 7.91 -9.76
CA GLU A 74 8.44 7.85 -10.71
C GLU A 74 9.07 9.23 -10.94
N THR A 75 8.26 10.29 -11.03
CA THR A 75 8.78 11.66 -11.18
C THR A 75 9.52 12.14 -9.93
N ILE A 76 8.98 11.91 -8.73
CA ILE A 76 9.53 12.50 -7.49
C ILE A 76 10.73 11.72 -6.94
N THR A 77 10.83 10.41 -7.19
CA THR A 77 11.97 9.60 -6.73
C THR A 77 13.27 9.94 -7.47
N ALA A 78 13.17 10.61 -8.63
CA ALA A 78 14.31 11.19 -9.33
C ALA A 78 14.88 12.47 -8.66
N LEU A 79 14.19 13.03 -7.65
CA LEU A 79 14.66 14.23 -6.95
C LEU A 79 15.69 13.86 -5.86
N PRO A 80 16.84 14.55 -5.77
CA PRO A 80 17.86 14.30 -4.74
C PRO A 80 17.37 14.41 -3.28
N ALA A 81 16.21 15.04 -3.07
CA ALA A 81 15.61 15.09 -1.75
C ALA A 81 15.09 13.72 -1.27
N LEU A 82 14.78 12.81 -2.20
CA LEU A 82 14.21 11.49 -1.94
C LEU A 82 15.25 10.36 -1.98
N ASP A 83 16.54 10.60 -2.24
CA ASP A 83 17.56 9.55 -2.40
C ASP A 83 17.45 8.43 -1.36
N ARG A 84 17.38 8.76 -0.06
CA ARG A 84 17.24 7.75 1.01
C ARG A 84 15.99 6.87 0.91
N LEU A 85 14.89 7.44 0.45
CA LEU A 85 13.65 6.70 0.22
C LEU A 85 13.76 5.87 -1.05
N THR A 86 14.35 6.44 -2.11
CA THR A 86 14.63 5.74 -3.37
C THR A 86 15.54 4.54 -3.13
N ASP A 87 16.64 4.69 -2.39
CA ASP A 87 17.58 3.62 -2.04
C ASP A 87 16.87 2.47 -1.31
N LEU A 88 16.05 2.79 -0.29
CA LEU A 88 15.25 1.80 0.45
C LEU A 88 14.35 0.96 -0.48
N ILE A 89 13.72 1.62 -1.46
CA ILE A 89 12.80 0.99 -2.41
C ILE A 89 13.57 0.18 -3.45
N VAL A 90 14.68 0.70 -3.97
CA VAL A 90 15.54 0.03 -4.95
C VAL A 90 16.13 -1.24 -4.36
N GLU A 91 16.72 -1.15 -3.17
CA GLU A 91 17.26 -2.33 -2.48
C GLU A 91 16.19 -3.41 -2.27
N ALA A 92 14.98 -3.04 -1.84
CA ALA A 92 13.88 -3.99 -1.70
C ALA A 92 13.39 -4.55 -3.04
N SER A 93 13.41 -3.74 -4.11
CA SER A 93 13.04 -4.18 -5.45
C SER A 93 14.05 -5.16 -6.03
N GLU A 94 15.34 -4.95 -5.78
CA GLU A 94 16.42 -5.85 -6.21
C GLU A 94 16.40 -7.15 -5.43
N GLU A 95 16.18 -7.07 -4.11
CA GLU A 95 16.13 -8.24 -3.23
C GLU A 95 14.92 -9.15 -3.53
N TYR A 96 13.73 -8.56 -3.66
CA TYR A 96 12.50 -9.35 -3.79
C TYR A 96 12.00 -9.52 -5.23
N MET A 97 12.51 -8.76 -6.20
CA MET A 97 12.12 -8.80 -7.62
C MET A 97 10.59 -8.84 -7.85
N PRO A 98 9.82 -7.87 -7.31
CA PRO A 98 8.37 -7.93 -7.21
C PRO A 98 7.70 -7.99 -8.59
N SER A 99 7.11 -9.14 -8.90
CA SER A 99 6.49 -9.44 -10.21
C SER A 99 5.31 -10.39 -10.10
N GLY A 100 5.06 -10.93 -8.90
CA GLY A 100 4.13 -12.03 -8.68
C GLY A 100 4.72 -13.40 -9.04
N PRO A 101 4.13 -14.48 -8.50
CA PRO A 101 4.62 -15.84 -8.78
C PRO A 101 4.48 -16.20 -10.27
N PRO A 102 5.37 -17.08 -10.80
CA PRO A 102 6.37 -17.86 -10.07
C PRO A 102 7.69 -17.11 -9.82
N MET A 103 7.87 -15.92 -10.40
CA MET A 103 9.15 -15.20 -10.34
C MET A 103 9.43 -14.61 -8.96
N SER A 104 8.40 -14.10 -8.29
CA SER A 104 8.52 -13.57 -6.92
C SER A 104 7.22 -13.78 -6.13
N PRO A 105 7.28 -14.13 -4.84
CA PRO A 105 6.10 -14.16 -4.00
C PRO A 105 5.48 -12.78 -3.77
N LEU A 106 6.25 -11.70 -3.94
CA LEU A 106 5.73 -10.34 -3.85
C LEU A 106 5.06 -9.97 -5.17
N THR A 107 3.76 -9.69 -5.08
CA THR A 107 2.99 -9.20 -6.23
C THR A 107 3.27 -7.73 -6.48
N SER A 108 3.16 -7.29 -7.73
CA SER A 108 3.33 -5.87 -8.08
C SER A 108 2.33 -4.98 -7.35
N SER A 109 1.10 -5.47 -7.11
CA SER A 109 0.10 -4.73 -6.33
C SER A 109 0.54 -4.54 -4.88
N TYR A 110 0.99 -5.59 -4.20
CA TYR A 110 1.53 -5.47 -2.84
C TYR A 110 2.72 -4.51 -2.78
N PHE A 111 3.70 -4.70 -3.66
CA PHE A 111 4.93 -3.90 -3.62
C PHE A 111 4.69 -2.43 -3.94
N PHE A 112 3.76 -2.11 -4.85
CA PHE A 112 3.35 -0.73 -5.10
C PHE A 112 2.81 -0.06 -3.82
N TYR A 113 1.86 -0.69 -3.12
CA TYR A 113 1.30 -0.10 -1.90
C TYR A 113 2.35 0.02 -0.80
N TRP A 114 3.21 -1.00 -0.65
CA TRP A 114 4.31 -0.94 0.31
C TRP A 114 5.27 0.21 -0.03
N SER A 115 5.83 0.24 -1.24
CA SER A 115 6.83 1.24 -1.64
C SER A 115 6.26 2.67 -1.66
N CYS A 116 5.01 2.86 -2.06
CA CYS A 116 4.40 4.17 -2.15
C CYS A 116 3.91 4.67 -0.78
N PHE A 117 3.25 3.82 0.01
CA PHE A 117 2.48 4.26 1.19
C PHE A 117 2.97 3.73 2.53
N ASP A 118 3.87 2.75 2.57
CA ASP A 118 4.33 2.13 3.83
C ASP A 118 5.83 2.33 4.06
N ALA A 119 6.64 2.24 3.00
CA ALA A 119 8.07 2.43 3.02
C ALA A 119 8.39 3.86 3.47
N ALA A 120 8.86 3.96 4.71
CA ALA A 120 8.95 5.21 5.42
C ALA A 120 10.37 5.48 5.92
N ILE A 121 10.79 6.74 5.87
CA ILE A 121 12.10 7.16 6.37
C ILE A 121 11.99 8.21 7.48
N GLY A 122 13.03 8.26 8.30
CA GLY A 122 13.15 9.23 9.39
C GLY A 122 12.17 9.01 10.54
N THR A 123 12.29 9.86 11.55
CA THR A 123 11.48 9.76 12.78
C THR A 123 10.01 10.11 12.56
N ALA A 124 9.71 10.93 11.55
CA ALA A 124 8.35 11.28 11.15
C ALA A 124 7.68 10.20 10.28
N ARG A 125 8.41 9.12 9.92
CA ARG A 125 7.94 8.03 9.04
C ARG A 125 7.31 8.53 7.74
N GLU A 126 8.01 9.43 7.05
CA GLU A 126 7.55 10.00 5.80
C GLU A 126 7.74 9.03 4.63
N THR A 127 6.73 8.93 3.78
CA THR A 127 6.62 8.01 2.63
C THR A 127 6.60 8.79 1.30
N ALA A 128 6.66 8.07 0.18
CA ALA A 128 6.45 8.68 -1.15
C ALA A 128 5.03 9.27 -1.25
N GLY A 129 4.03 8.58 -0.71
CA GLY A 129 2.64 9.03 -0.64
C GLY A 129 2.46 10.35 0.09
N ASP A 130 3.20 10.59 1.19
CA ASP A 130 3.19 11.88 1.89
C ASP A 130 3.73 13.02 1.02
N CYS A 131 4.81 12.75 0.27
CA CYS A 131 5.39 13.67 -0.68
C CYS A 131 4.41 13.96 -1.83
N ILE A 132 3.80 12.92 -2.41
CA ILE A 132 2.80 13.03 -3.48
C ILE A 132 1.61 13.88 -3.02
N ALA A 133 1.01 13.57 -1.87
CA ALA A 133 -0.15 14.29 -1.36
C ALA A 133 0.19 15.77 -1.09
N ALA A 134 1.36 16.06 -0.54
CA ALA A 134 1.78 17.43 -0.27
C ALA A 134 2.04 18.24 -1.56
N LEU A 135 2.73 17.65 -2.53
CA LEU A 135 3.01 18.28 -3.82
C LEU A 135 1.74 18.48 -4.64
N ALA A 136 0.87 17.47 -4.72
CA ALA A 136 -0.42 17.55 -5.39
C ALA A 136 -1.30 18.65 -4.79
N ARG A 137 -1.34 18.76 -3.46
CA ARG A 137 -2.05 19.86 -2.77
C ARG A 137 -1.45 21.23 -3.11
N CYS A 138 -0.13 21.35 -3.17
CA CYS A 138 0.55 22.58 -3.59
C CYS A 138 0.35 22.93 -5.07
N ALA A 139 0.04 21.94 -5.90
CA ALA A 139 -0.29 22.10 -7.31
C ALA A 139 -1.79 22.39 -7.56
N GLY A 140 -2.63 22.38 -6.52
CA GLY A 140 -4.07 22.61 -6.65
C GLY A 140 -4.83 21.40 -7.20
N ALA A 141 -4.35 20.18 -6.94
CA ALA A 141 -5.06 18.97 -7.32
C ALA A 141 -6.47 18.91 -6.73
N HIS A 142 -7.39 18.25 -7.44
CA HIS A 142 -8.80 18.18 -7.06
C HIS A 142 -8.97 17.54 -5.66
N PRO A 143 -9.85 18.06 -4.78
CA PRO A 143 -10.02 17.55 -3.41
C PRO A 143 -10.35 16.06 -3.35
N GLU A 144 -11.17 15.55 -4.27
CA GLU A 144 -11.48 14.11 -4.31
C GLU A 144 -10.26 13.24 -4.63
N PHE A 145 -9.35 13.70 -5.51
CA PHE A 145 -8.10 12.97 -5.76
C PHE A 145 -7.26 12.90 -4.48
N LEU A 146 -7.10 14.04 -3.78
CA LEU A 146 -6.37 14.09 -2.52
C LEU A 146 -7.00 13.18 -1.45
N ARG A 147 -8.34 13.15 -1.37
CA ARG A 147 -9.06 12.28 -0.44
C ARG A 147 -8.80 10.80 -0.72
N ILE A 148 -8.80 10.37 -1.97
CA ILE A 148 -8.50 8.98 -2.34
C ILE A 148 -7.03 8.64 -2.03
N ILE A 149 -6.10 9.54 -2.31
CA ILE A 149 -4.68 9.37 -1.93
C ILE A 149 -4.52 9.28 -0.41
N ASP A 150 -5.23 10.10 0.35
CA ASP A 150 -5.21 10.06 1.82
C ASP A 150 -5.76 8.71 2.35
N ILE A 151 -6.83 8.17 1.76
CA ILE A 151 -7.33 6.82 2.07
C ILE A 151 -6.23 5.76 1.82
N MET A 152 -5.54 5.83 0.68
CA MET A 152 -4.46 4.88 0.38
C MET A 152 -3.28 5.01 1.35
N ARG A 153 -2.90 6.24 1.71
CA ARG A 153 -1.83 6.52 2.70
C ARG A 153 -2.17 5.98 4.08
N GLU A 154 -3.41 6.16 4.52
CA GLU A 154 -3.88 5.69 5.83
C GLU A 154 -4.14 4.18 5.86
N SER A 155 -4.38 3.57 4.71
CA SER A 155 -4.57 2.12 4.60
C SER A 155 -3.30 1.34 4.94
N ARG A 156 -3.45 0.04 5.20
CA ARG A 156 -2.39 -0.90 5.55
C ARG A 156 -2.77 -2.31 5.12
N MET A 157 -1.81 -3.22 5.14
CA MET A 157 -2.13 -4.64 5.19
C MET A 157 -2.95 -4.94 6.45
N GLY A 158 -3.66 -6.06 6.46
CA GLY A 158 -4.40 -6.55 7.61
C GLY A 158 -4.51 -8.06 7.56
N LEU A 159 -4.69 -8.65 8.74
CA LEU A 159 -5.06 -10.05 8.90
C LEU A 159 -6.58 -10.14 9.04
N TYR A 160 -7.19 -10.94 8.19
CA TYR A 160 -8.63 -11.11 8.13
C TYR A 160 -9.00 -12.59 8.16
N VAL A 161 -10.15 -12.89 8.76
CA VAL A 161 -10.82 -14.18 8.61
C VAL A 161 -11.95 -14.00 7.61
N CYS A 162 -12.00 -14.87 6.60
CA CYS A 162 -13.10 -14.93 5.67
C CYS A 162 -14.32 -15.56 6.36
N GLU A 163 -15.42 -14.81 6.45
CA GLU A 163 -16.69 -15.25 7.04
C GLU A 163 -17.62 -15.92 6.00
N GLY A 164 -17.10 -16.10 4.78
CA GLY A 164 -17.85 -16.47 3.58
C GLY A 164 -18.30 -15.24 2.79
N GLY A 165 -19.05 -15.46 1.72
CA GLY A 165 -19.47 -14.42 0.80
C GLY A 165 -20.70 -14.81 0.00
N ASP A 166 -21.16 -13.89 -0.84
CA ASP A 166 -22.12 -14.16 -1.90
C ASP A 166 -21.41 -14.11 -3.27
N LEU A 167 -22.19 -14.05 -4.36
CA LEU A 167 -21.63 -14.02 -5.71
C LEU A 167 -20.84 -12.73 -6.03
N GLN A 168 -21.04 -11.66 -5.27
CA GLN A 168 -20.53 -10.32 -5.57
C GLN A 168 -19.51 -9.83 -4.54
N SER A 169 -19.47 -10.44 -3.35
CA SER A 169 -18.63 -9.96 -2.26
C SER A 169 -18.20 -11.05 -1.28
N VAL A 170 -17.06 -10.81 -0.65
CA VAL A 170 -16.49 -11.62 0.44
C VAL A 170 -16.56 -10.81 1.73
N LYS A 171 -17.01 -11.43 2.83
CA LYS A 171 -17.02 -10.80 4.15
C LYS A 171 -15.70 -11.12 4.86
N LEU A 172 -14.94 -10.08 5.17
CA LEU A 172 -13.64 -10.18 5.84
C LEU A 172 -13.74 -9.56 7.22
N ARG A 173 -13.53 -10.36 8.27
CA ARG A 173 -13.45 -9.91 9.66
C ARG A 173 -12.00 -9.67 10.05
N GLU A 174 -11.64 -8.47 10.47
CA GLU A 174 -10.27 -8.17 10.90
C GLU A 174 -9.97 -8.78 12.29
N PHE A 175 -8.76 -9.31 12.47
CA PHE A 175 -8.38 -10.08 13.66
C PHE A 175 -8.52 -9.31 15.00
N VAL A 176 -8.05 -8.06 15.03
CA VAL A 176 -7.92 -7.27 16.26
C VAL A 176 -9.13 -6.39 16.53
N THR A 177 -9.63 -5.70 15.50
CA THR A 177 -10.78 -4.80 15.64
C THR A 177 -12.12 -5.54 15.65
N GLY A 178 -12.17 -6.73 15.03
CA GLY A 178 -13.41 -7.49 14.84
C GLY A 178 -14.35 -6.86 13.80
N GLU A 179 -13.94 -5.77 13.15
CA GLU A 179 -14.72 -5.12 12.12
C GLU A 179 -14.89 -6.04 10.91
N ILE A 180 -16.10 -6.07 10.35
CA ILE A 180 -16.44 -6.87 9.19
C ILE A 180 -16.64 -5.94 8.00
N ALA A 181 -15.82 -6.11 6.98
CA ALA A 181 -15.97 -5.44 5.70
C ALA A 181 -16.59 -6.40 4.68
N SER A 182 -17.60 -5.92 3.95
CA SER A 182 -18.06 -6.59 2.73
C SER A 182 -17.23 -6.08 1.56
N CYS A 183 -16.47 -6.97 0.92
CA CYS A 183 -15.43 -6.60 -0.03
C CYS A 183 -15.70 -7.16 -1.41
N ILE A 184 -15.52 -6.33 -2.44
CA ILE A 184 -15.19 -6.86 -3.77
C ILE A 184 -13.72 -7.30 -3.79
N VAL A 185 -13.42 -8.32 -4.59
CA VAL A 185 -12.07 -8.84 -4.77
C VAL A 185 -11.73 -8.79 -6.26
N PRO A 186 -11.11 -7.71 -6.75
CA PRO A 186 -10.73 -7.57 -8.16
C PRO A 186 -9.85 -8.71 -8.69
N ALA A 187 -9.01 -9.30 -7.83
CA ALA A 187 -8.21 -10.47 -8.18
C ALA A 187 -9.06 -11.73 -8.46
N GLY A 188 -10.32 -11.76 -8.04
CA GLY A 188 -11.29 -12.81 -8.35
C GLY A 188 -11.40 -13.93 -7.31
N HIS A 189 -10.60 -13.92 -6.24
CA HIS A 189 -10.71 -14.92 -5.18
C HIS A 189 -12.01 -14.73 -4.38
N ARG A 190 -12.80 -15.79 -4.26
CA ARG A 190 -14.11 -15.76 -3.59
C ARG A 190 -14.04 -16.06 -2.09
N GLY A 191 -12.92 -16.62 -1.65
CA GLY A 191 -12.72 -17.03 -0.27
C GLY A 191 -13.58 -18.20 0.17
N GLN A 192 -13.07 -18.93 1.15
CA GLN A 192 -13.81 -19.95 1.89
C GLN A 192 -13.90 -19.55 3.35
N ARG A 193 -15.00 -19.90 4.01
CA ARG A 193 -15.18 -19.58 5.43
C ARG A 193 -14.04 -20.19 6.25
N GLY A 194 -13.42 -19.38 7.09
CA GLY A 194 -12.28 -19.77 7.92
C GLY A 194 -10.91 -19.57 7.29
N GLU A 195 -10.83 -19.22 5.99
CA GLU A 195 -9.56 -18.80 5.40
C GLU A 195 -9.02 -17.55 6.10
N ILE A 196 -7.71 -17.51 6.31
CA ILE A 196 -7.02 -16.36 6.88
C ILE A 196 -6.30 -15.64 5.74
N TRP A 197 -6.58 -14.35 5.61
CA TRP A 197 -6.05 -13.52 4.54
C TRP A 197 -5.12 -12.46 5.12
N LEU A 198 -3.93 -12.35 4.54
CA LEU A 198 -3.10 -11.16 4.61
C LEU A 198 -3.36 -10.32 3.35
N ALA A 199 -4.11 -9.25 3.50
CA ALA A 199 -4.57 -8.43 2.37
C ALA A 199 -4.65 -6.95 2.72
N ARG A 200 -4.68 -6.07 1.73
CA ARG A 200 -5.02 -4.65 1.94
C ARG A 200 -6.46 -4.40 1.54
N VAL A 201 -7.27 -3.99 2.51
CA VAL A 201 -8.67 -3.63 2.29
C VAL A 201 -8.78 -2.11 2.34
N LEU A 202 -9.28 -1.52 1.27
CA LEU A 202 -9.65 -0.10 1.22
C LEU A 202 -11.15 0.05 1.49
N PRO A 203 -11.58 1.10 2.21
CA PRO A 203 -13.00 1.36 2.43
C PRO A 203 -13.73 1.62 1.10
N PRO A 204 -15.07 1.70 1.10
CA PRO A 204 -15.78 2.17 -0.07
C PRO A 204 -15.28 3.56 -0.49
N PRO A 205 -14.98 3.80 -1.78
CA PRO A 205 -14.31 5.03 -2.20
C PRO A 205 -15.19 6.28 -2.05
N ALA A 206 -16.50 6.11 -1.94
CA ALA A 206 -17.47 7.19 -1.70
C ALA A 206 -18.76 6.61 -1.12
N GLN A 207 -19.63 7.47 -0.56
CA GLN A 207 -20.85 7.05 0.16
C GLN A 207 -21.84 6.25 -0.70
N GLN A 208 -21.83 6.43 -2.03
CA GLN A 208 -22.67 5.65 -2.94
C GLN A 208 -22.25 4.18 -3.09
N PHE A 209 -21.07 3.80 -2.58
CA PHE A 209 -20.60 2.42 -2.63
C PHE A 209 -20.76 1.76 -1.27
N ALA A 210 -21.33 0.56 -1.25
CA ALA A 210 -21.49 -0.23 -0.04
C ALA A 210 -20.28 -1.12 0.27
N GLN A 211 -19.50 -1.48 -0.77
CA GLN A 211 -18.44 -2.48 -0.67
C GLN A 211 -17.07 -1.84 -0.56
N SER A 212 -16.27 -2.39 0.34
CA SER A 212 -14.83 -2.20 0.41
C SER A 212 -14.13 -2.91 -0.75
N VAL A 213 -12.84 -2.64 -0.96
CA VAL A 213 -12.06 -3.23 -2.06
C VAL A 213 -10.81 -3.91 -1.49
N VAL A 214 -10.66 -5.21 -1.74
CA VAL A 214 -9.36 -5.90 -1.54
C VAL A 214 -8.44 -5.47 -2.68
N ILE A 215 -7.63 -4.44 -2.45
CA ILE A 215 -6.95 -3.71 -3.53
C ILE A 215 -5.68 -4.41 -4.03
N THR A 216 -5.10 -5.28 -3.21
CA THR A 216 -3.96 -6.13 -3.58
C THR A 216 -4.43 -7.55 -3.87
N THR A 217 -3.64 -8.32 -4.62
CA THR A 217 -3.80 -9.77 -4.63
C THR A 217 -3.70 -10.31 -3.20
N PRO A 218 -4.69 -11.07 -2.71
CA PRO A 218 -4.69 -11.57 -1.34
C PRO A 218 -3.64 -12.67 -1.15
N TYR A 219 -3.01 -12.67 0.02
CA TYR A 219 -2.19 -13.77 0.51
C TYR A 219 -3.05 -14.65 1.43
N VAL A 220 -3.29 -15.90 1.06
CA VAL A 220 -4.08 -16.86 1.86
C VAL A 220 -3.15 -17.72 2.70
N ILE A 221 -3.34 -17.69 4.01
CA ILE A 221 -2.53 -18.44 4.97
C ILE A 221 -3.15 -19.83 5.17
N ILE A 222 -2.40 -20.88 4.80
CA ILE A 222 -2.88 -22.28 4.85
C ILE A 222 -2.79 -22.85 6.27
N ASN A 223 -1.71 -22.55 7.00
CA ASN A 223 -1.44 -23.03 8.36
C ASN A 223 -0.39 -22.10 8.99
N PRO A 224 -0.50 -21.71 10.27
CA PRO A 224 -1.50 -22.13 11.25
C PRO A 224 -2.80 -21.32 11.21
N GLY A 225 -3.76 -21.75 12.03
CA GLY A 225 -5.11 -21.22 12.08
C GLY A 225 -5.25 -19.97 12.95
N GLU A 226 -6.49 -19.52 13.14
CA GLU A 226 -6.80 -18.22 13.77
C GLU A 226 -6.23 -18.13 15.19
N ARG A 227 -6.25 -19.23 15.95
CA ARG A 227 -5.75 -19.27 17.33
C ARG A 227 -4.27 -18.92 17.40
N GLU A 228 -3.44 -19.59 16.59
CA GLU A 228 -1.99 -19.38 16.59
C GLU A 228 -1.62 -17.98 16.10
N TRP A 229 -2.36 -17.45 15.12
CA TRP A 229 -2.21 -16.05 14.68
C TRP A 229 -2.59 -15.05 15.76
N ARG A 230 -3.63 -15.32 16.56
CA ARG A 230 -4.00 -14.48 17.71
C ARG A 230 -2.92 -14.50 18.78
N GLU A 231 -2.37 -15.66 19.08
CA GLU A 231 -1.25 -15.81 20.02
C GLU A 231 0.01 -15.07 19.51
N PHE A 232 0.30 -15.15 18.20
CA PHE A 232 1.36 -14.35 17.57
C PHE A 232 1.13 -12.84 17.75
N LEU A 233 -0.07 -12.35 17.46
CA LEU A 233 -0.41 -10.94 17.62
C LEU A 233 -0.25 -10.51 19.08
N GLU A 234 -0.74 -11.29 20.04
CA GLU A 234 -0.61 -10.95 21.46
C GLU A 234 0.85 -10.74 21.89
N ARG A 235 1.76 -11.62 21.45
CA ARG A 235 3.20 -11.49 21.73
C ARG A 235 3.85 -10.31 21.00
N THR A 236 3.43 -10.08 19.76
CA THR A 236 4.11 -9.15 18.84
C THR A 236 3.66 -7.71 19.01
N LEU A 237 2.38 -7.47 19.32
CA LEU A 237 1.85 -6.14 19.57
C LEU A 237 2.58 -5.45 20.73
N ARG A 238 2.95 -6.20 21.78
CA ARG A 238 3.73 -5.67 22.91
C ARG A 238 5.12 -5.14 22.49
N LYS A 239 5.71 -5.69 21.43
CA LYS A 239 7.02 -5.26 20.91
C LYS A 239 6.96 -3.91 20.19
N THR A 240 5.76 -3.40 19.87
CA THR A 240 5.59 -2.07 19.26
C THR A 240 5.82 -0.93 20.25
N GLY A 241 5.73 -1.20 21.55
CA GLY A 241 5.78 -0.19 22.61
C GLY A 241 4.52 0.70 22.70
N ILE A 242 3.46 0.38 21.96
CA ILE A 242 2.18 1.12 21.97
C ILE A 242 1.18 0.40 22.88
N ASN A 243 0.58 1.15 23.81
CA ASN A 243 -0.35 0.60 24.80
C ASN A 243 -1.74 0.30 24.20
N ASP A 244 -2.23 1.15 23.29
CA ASP A 244 -3.51 0.93 22.64
C ASP A 244 -3.42 -0.23 21.62
N PRO A 245 -4.17 -1.33 21.80
CA PRO A 245 -4.01 -2.51 20.95
C PRO A 245 -4.34 -2.26 19.47
N GLN A 246 -5.31 -1.39 19.18
CA GLN A 246 -5.69 -1.09 17.79
C GLN A 246 -4.61 -0.26 17.10
N GLN A 247 -4.05 0.74 17.77
CA GLN A 247 -2.91 1.52 17.26
C GLN A 247 -1.65 0.67 17.13
N ALA A 248 -1.36 -0.17 18.12
CA ALA A 248 -0.24 -1.11 18.06
C ALA A 248 -0.35 -2.03 16.84
N TYR A 249 -1.55 -2.55 16.59
CA TYR A 249 -1.83 -3.41 15.45
C TYR A 249 -1.77 -2.64 14.13
N GLY A 250 -2.31 -1.42 14.09
CA GLY A 250 -2.18 -0.53 12.94
C GLY A 250 -0.72 -0.28 12.58
N GLN A 251 0.10 0.04 13.57
CA GLN A 251 1.54 0.25 13.38
C GLN A 251 2.27 -1.02 12.94
N LEU A 252 1.97 -2.17 13.56
CA LEU A 252 2.56 -3.45 13.17
C LEU A 252 2.22 -3.80 11.73
N MET A 253 0.96 -3.67 11.33
CA MET A 253 0.53 -4.04 9.99
C MET A 253 0.93 -3.02 8.91
N LYS A 254 1.18 -1.76 9.29
CA LYS A 254 1.66 -0.71 8.39
C LYS A 254 3.17 -0.75 8.19
N TYR A 255 3.94 -0.92 9.27
CA TYR A 255 5.40 -0.74 9.25
C TYR A 255 6.20 -1.96 9.72
N GLY A 256 5.53 -2.98 10.27
CA GLY A 256 6.19 -4.13 10.87
C GLY A 256 6.97 -3.82 12.15
N LEU A 257 7.74 -4.80 12.61
CA LEU A 257 8.82 -4.58 13.59
C LEU A 257 10.10 -4.03 12.93
N GLY A 258 10.14 -4.02 11.61
CA GLY A 258 11.17 -3.44 10.76
C GLY A 258 10.58 -3.18 9.38
N MET A 259 11.19 -2.30 8.60
CA MET A 259 10.57 -1.76 7.36
C MET A 259 10.21 -2.83 6.32
N ARG A 260 11.01 -3.91 6.25
CA ARG A 260 10.80 -5.04 5.33
C ARG A 260 10.04 -6.21 5.94
N TYR A 261 9.55 -6.10 7.18
CA TYR A 261 9.02 -7.22 7.97
C TYR A 261 7.96 -8.07 7.25
N TRP A 262 6.96 -7.45 6.62
CA TRP A 262 5.91 -8.19 5.91
C TRP A 262 6.37 -8.70 4.55
N SER A 263 7.31 -8.01 3.90
CA SER A 263 7.94 -8.47 2.67
C SER A 263 8.77 -9.72 2.92
N GLU A 264 9.60 -9.73 3.96
CA GLU A 264 10.33 -10.90 4.46
C GLU A 264 9.38 -12.04 4.82
N TYR A 265 8.32 -11.74 5.57
CA TYR A 265 7.33 -12.76 5.89
C TYR A 265 6.73 -13.39 4.65
N ILE A 266 6.23 -12.60 3.69
CA ILE A 266 5.62 -13.10 2.46
C ILE A 266 6.63 -13.94 1.67
N PHE A 267 7.88 -13.46 1.59
CA PHE A 267 8.94 -14.15 0.88
C PHE A 267 9.26 -15.51 1.50
N GLU A 268 9.51 -15.53 2.81
CA GLU A 268 9.86 -16.75 3.53
C GLU A 268 8.68 -17.73 3.67
N ALA A 269 7.46 -17.21 3.73
CA ALA A 269 6.23 -17.99 3.93
C ALA A 269 5.65 -18.57 2.65
N TYR A 270 6.16 -18.20 1.47
CA TYR A 270 5.60 -18.62 0.18
C TYR A 270 5.51 -20.14 0.03
N VAL A 271 4.37 -20.61 -0.49
CA VAL A 271 4.12 -22.04 -0.76
C VAL A 271 3.80 -22.27 -2.23
N ASN A 272 2.78 -21.58 -2.74
CA ASN A 272 2.26 -21.75 -4.09
C ASN A 272 1.37 -20.55 -4.46
N TYR A 273 0.73 -20.57 -5.64
CA TYR A 273 -0.16 -19.51 -6.08
C TYR A 273 -1.26 -20.01 -7.04
N GLU A 274 -2.27 -19.18 -7.19
CA GLU A 274 -3.23 -19.23 -8.29
C GLU A 274 -3.28 -17.84 -8.94
N THR A 275 -4.01 -17.69 -10.05
CA THR A 275 -4.16 -16.39 -10.71
C THR A 275 -4.74 -15.32 -9.77
N SER A 276 -5.60 -15.72 -8.82
CA SER A 276 -6.36 -14.82 -7.96
C SER A 276 -5.80 -14.62 -6.55
N LEU A 277 -4.77 -15.38 -6.15
CA LEU A 277 -4.23 -15.37 -4.79
C LEU A 277 -2.81 -15.96 -4.71
N VAL A 278 -2.11 -15.67 -3.62
CA VAL A 278 -0.83 -16.32 -3.28
C VAL A 278 -0.98 -17.10 -1.97
N TYR A 279 -0.53 -18.34 -1.93
CA TYR A 279 -0.54 -19.16 -0.73
C TYR A 279 0.72 -18.96 0.10
N VAL A 280 0.54 -18.72 1.40
CA VAL A 280 1.60 -18.57 2.39
C VAL A 280 1.37 -19.48 3.60
N ARG A 281 2.43 -19.80 4.34
CA ARG A 281 2.40 -20.67 5.52
C ARG A 281 3.37 -20.21 6.59
N GLY A 282 2.97 -20.39 7.85
CA GLY A 282 3.79 -20.13 9.02
C GLY A 282 3.49 -18.79 9.66
N LEU A 283 4.09 -18.57 10.84
CA LEU A 283 4.03 -17.34 11.61
C LEU A 283 5.30 -16.51 11.40
N PRO A 284 5.21 -15.17 11.40
CA PRO A 284 6.38 -14.31 11.24
C PRO A 284 7.44 -14.46 12.35
N ASP A 285 7.06 -14.84 13.56
CA ASP A 285 7.98 -14.97 14.72
C ASP A 285 8.51 -16.41 14.95
N VAL A 286 8.16 -17.37 14.08
CA VAL A 286 8.56 -18.77 14.19
C VAL A 286 9.19 -19.23 12.88
N ALA A 287 10.52 -19.12 12.78
CA ALA A 287 11.28 -19.43 11.55
C ALA A 287 10.93 -20.81 10.97
N GLY A 288 11.00 -21.88 11.77
CA GLY A 288 10.73 -23.25 11.32
C GLY A 288 9.27 -23.54 10.91
N SER A 289 8.35 -22.59 11.08
CA SER A 289 6.97 -22.72 10.56
C SER A 289 6.83 -22.27 9.10
N ARG A 290 7.79 -21.49 8.59
CA ARG A 290 7.81 -20.92 7.23
C ARG A 290 8.63 -21.83 6.30
N PRO A 291 8.17 -22.12 5.07
CA PRO A 291 8.89 -23.00 4.14
C PRO A 291 10.33 -22.61 3.83
N HIS A 292 10.62 -21.30 3.82
CA HIS A 292 11.94 -20.76 3.51
C HIS A 292 12.54 -19.98 4.69
N GLY A 293 12.05 -20.25 5.90
CA GLY A 293 12.59 -19.63 7.11
C GLY A 293 13.93 -20.24 7.52
N ALA A 294 14.92 -19.36 7.71
CA ALA A 294 16.25 -19.71 8.23
C ALA A 294 16.28 -19.73 9.77
#